data_AF-A0A7S1LHN0-F1
#
_entry.id   AF-A0A7S1LHN0-F1
#
_cell.length_a   1.000
_cell.length_b   1.000
_cell.length_c   1.000
_cell.angle_alpha   90.00
_cell.angle_beta   90.00
_cell.angle_gamma   90.00
#
_symmetry.space_group_name_H-M   'P 1'
#
loop_
_entity.id
_entity.type
_entity.pdbx_description
1 polymer ?
#
loop_
_entity_poly.entity_id
_entity_poly.type
_entity_poly.pdbx_seq_one_letter_code
_entity_poly.pdbx_strand_id
1 'polypeptide(L)'
;CAEDAMALVSFGNQMRSVAATTMNERSSRSHAFFTLKYEQPASSDQPGAALAQRTATFVDLAGREERSASNNKAMLFREMCCINTSLFHLAHLINKIAESKVDKNSLADFRNSKLTTVLAQALTGNSRTALIATLSPLQNSFDDSA
;
A
#
# COMPACT_ATOMS: atom_id res chain seq x y z
N CYS A 1 2.25 8.27 22.98
CA CYS A 1 3.45 7.49 23.32
C CYS A 1 3.58 6.29 22.39
N ALA A 2 4.72 5.59 22.38
CA ALA A 2 4.92 4.43 21.51
C ALA A 2 3.90 3.31 21.80
N GLU A 3 3.44 3.17 23.05
CA GLU A 3 2.38 2.21 23.39
C GLU A 3 1.06 2.53 22.70
N ASP A 4 0.65 3.80 22.61
CA ASP A 4 -0.61 4.19 21.95
C ASP A 4 -0.59 3.85 20.46
N ALA A 5 0.56 4.06 19.80
CA ALA A 5 0.74 3.70 18.40
C ALA A 5 0.64 2.17 18.21
N MET A 6 1.28 1.40 19.09
CA MET A 6 1.20 -0.07 19.07
C MET A 6 -0.21 -0.59 19.38
N ALA A 7 -0.96 0.08 20.25
CA ALA A 7 -2.36 -0.23 20.53
C ALA A 7 -3.24 -0.03 19.30
N LEU A 8 -3.05 1.08 18.56
CA LEU A 8 -3.75 1.34 17.30
C LEU A 8 -3.41 0.31 16.21
N VAL A 9 -2.14 -0.08 16.09
CA VAL A 9 -1.71 -1.16 15.17
C VAL A 9 -2.39 -2.47 15.53
N SER A 10 -2.41 -2.83 16.82
CA SER A 10 -3.03 -4.06 17.31
C SER A 10 -4.54 -4.07 17.05
N PHE A 11 -5.22 -2.95 17.30
CA PHE A 11 -6.63 -2.77 17.00
C PHE A 11 -6.91 -2.90 15.50
N GLY A 12 -6.12 -2.24 14.64
CA GLY A 12 -6.25 -2.36 13.18
C GLY A 12 -6.10 -3.79 12.69
N ASN A 13 -5.13 -4.53 13.25
CA ASN A 13 -4.93 -5.95 12.93
C ASN A 13 -6.10 -6.83 13.38
N GLN A 14 -6.71 -6.56 14.55
CA GLN A 14 -7.93 -7.25 14.98
C GLN A 14 -9.12 -6.97 14.04
N MET A 15 -9.30 -5.73 13.61
CA MET A 15 -10.38 -5.40 12.66
C MET A 15 -10.18 -6.10 11.31
N ARG A 16 -8.92 -6.28 10.88
CA ARG A 16 -8.57 -7.06 9.69
C ARG A 16 -8.90 -8.56 9.87
N SER A 17 -8.78 -9.11 11.07
CA SER A 17 -9.05 -10.53 11.36
C SER A 17 -10.54 -10.86 11.55
N VAL A 18 -11.34 -10.00 12.19
CA VAL A 18 -12.77 -10.25 12.49
C VAL A 18 -13.65 -10.32 11.22
N ALA A 19 -13.25 -9.66 10.13
CA ALA A 19 -13.94 -9.75 8.84
C ALA A 19 -13.66 -11.06 8.06
N ALA A 20 -12.93 -12.02 8.64
CA ALA A 20 -12.55 -13.28 7.99
C ALA A 20 -13.51 -14.42 8.37
N THR A 21 -14.32 -14.89 7.43
CA THR A 21 -14.97 -16.21 7.54
C THR A 21 -13.95 -17.32 7.23
N THR A 22 -14.12 -18.46 7.90
CA THR A 22 -13.27 -19.62 8.21
C THR A 22 -12.46 -20.31 7.07
N MET A 23 -12.02 -19.63 6.00
CA MET A 23 -11.40 -20.33 4.87
C MET A 23 -10.17 -19.72 4.19
N ASN A 24 -9.55 -18.63 4.66
CA ASN A 24 -8.18 -18.22 4.26
C ASN A 24 -7.59 -17.13 5.19
N GLU A 25 -6.26 -17.09 5.26
CA GLU A 25 -5.44 -16.08 5.92
C GLU A 25 -5.56 -14.73 5.17
N ARG A 26 -6.56 -13.90 5.54
CA ARG A 26 -6.93 -12.68 4.81
C ARG A 26 -5.86 -11.57 4.81
N SER A 27 -4.77 -11.70 5.59
CA SER A 27 -3.64 -10.77 5.49
C SER A 27 -3.13 -10.67 4.04
N SER A 28 -3.15 -11.75 3.26
CA SER A 28 -2.75 -11.70 1.85
C SER A 28 -3.74 -10.98 0.92
N ARG A 29 -4.94 -10.59 1.39
CA ARG A 29 -6.08 -10.19 0.52
C ARG A 29 -6.58 -8.76 0.69
N SER A 30 -5.91 -7.94 1.48
CA SER A 30 -6.25 -6.53 1.65
C SER A 30 -5.00 -5.69 1.75
N HIS A 31 -4.98 -4.54 1.08
CA HIS A 31 -3.95 -3.53 1.33
C HIS A 31 -4.24 -2.82 2.66
N ALA A 32 -3.22 -2.60 3.47
CA ALA A 32 -3.32 -1.83 4.70
C ALA A 32 -2.35 -0.65 4.68
N PHE A 33 -2.82 0.48 5.20
CA PHE A 33 -2.04 1.72 5.31
C PHE A 33 -2.00 2.13 6.77
N PHE A 34 -0.81 2.32 7.30
CA PHE A 34 -0.58 2.90 8.60
C PHE A 34 0.25 4.18 8.44
N THR A 35 -0.34 5.31 8.79
CA THR A 35 0.29 6.62 8.61
C THR A 35 0.55 7.26 9.96
N LEU A 36 1.82 7.51 10.25
CA LEU A 36 2.26 8.29 11.40
C LEU A 36 2.53 9.73 10.94
N LYS A 37 1.78 10.68 11.52
CA LYS A 37 2.00 12.10 11.33
C LYS A 37 2.61 12.67 12.59
N TYR A 38 3.68 13.42 12.43
CA TYR A 38 4.40 14.07 13.53
C TYR A 38 4.59 15.54 13.21
N GLU A 39 4.17 16.40 14.13
CA GLU A 39 4.31 17.84 14.01
C GLU A 39 5.37 18.32 14.97
N GLN A 40 6.28 19.17 14.48
CA GLN A 40 7.29 19.82 15.29
C GLN A 40 7.53 21.25 14.80
N PRO A 41 8.08 22.15 15.62
CA PRO A 41 8.54 23.44 15.14
C PRO A 41 9.51 23.27 13.96
N ALA A 42 9.35 24.08 12.92
CA ALA A 42 10.22 24.09 11.75
C ALA A 42 11.66 24.53 12.11
N SER A 43 11.79 25.32 13.17
CA SER A 43 13.05 25.73 13.79
C SER A 43 12.93 25.62 15.30
N SER A 44 13.90 24.97 15.96
CA SER A 44 13.98 24.86 17.42
C SER A 44 14.34 26.17 18.11
N ASP A 45 14.95 27.09 17.37
CA ASP A 45 15.65 28.25 17.94
C ASP A 45 14.81 29.54 17.86
N GLN A 46 13.61 29.46 17.27
CA GLN A 46 12.71 30.60 17.11
C GLN A 46 11.38 30.39 17.87
N PRO A 47 11.13 31.16 18.94
CA PRO A 47 9.82 31.23 19.57
C PRO A 47 8.76 31.65 18.53
N GLY A 48 7.72 30.84 18.35
CA GLY A 48 6.67 31.10 17.35
C GLY A 48 6.96 30.57 15.94
N ALA A 49 7.98 29.72 15.76
CA ALA A 49 8.23 29.05 14.48
C ALA A 49 7.00 28.25 14.02
N ALA A 50 6.74 28.27 12.70
CA ALA A 50 5.67 27.49 12.09
C ALA A 50 5.85 25.99 12.38
N LEU A 51 4.75 25.26 12.59
CA LEU A 51 4.78 23.81 12.73
C LEU A 51 5.05 23.16 11.37
N ALA A 52 6.10 22.35 11.31
CA ALA A 52 6.40 21.45 10.21
C ALA A 52 5.81 20.06 10.51
N GLN A 53 4.94 19.59 9.62
CA GLN A 53 4.41 18.24 9.67
C GLN A 53 5.28 17.28 8.85
N ARG A 54 5.68 16.17 9.45
CA ARG A 54 6.33 15.04 8.79
C ARG A 54 5.40 13.84 8.80
N THR A 55 5.45 13.06 7.73
CA THR A 55 4.58 11.90 7.55
C THR A 55 5.42 10.68 7.21
N ALA A 56 5.24 9.60 7.95
CA ALA A 56 5.76 8.27 7.63
C ALA A 56 4.58 7.35 7.34
N THR A 57 4.59 6.69 6.18
CA THR A 57 3.51 5.78 5.77
C THR A 57 4.08 4.39 5.58
N PHE A 58 3.51 3.44 6.30
CA PHE A 58 3.78 2.01 6.17
C PHE A 58 2.63 1.39 5.39
N VAL A 59 2.96 0.65 4.34
CA VAL A 59 1.99 0.05 3.43
C VAL A 59 2.26 -1.44 3.36
N ASP A 60 1.26 -2.22 3.74
CA ASP A 60 1.23 -3.66 3.56
C ASP A 60 0.36 -3.95 2.35
N LEU A 61 0.96 -4.51 1.30
CA LEU A 61 0.26 -4.80 0.05
C LEU A 61 -0.26 -6.24 0.10
N ALA A 62 -1.48 -6.43 -0.41
CA ALA A 62 -2.00 -7.75 -0.68
C ALA A 62 -1.09 -8.51 -1.66
N GLY A 63 -1.09 -9.84 -1.55
CA GLY A 63 -0.37 -10.72 -2.46
C GLY A 63 -1.02 -10.71 -3.85
N ARG A 64 -0.18 -10.74 -4.88
CA ARG A 64 -0.64 -11.07 -6.24
C ARG A 64 -0.85 -12.58 -6.28
N GLU A 65 -2.10 -13.00 -6.47
CA GLU A 65 -2.47 -14.41 -6.57
C GLU A 65 -3.12 -14.67 -7.94
N GLU A 66 -2.73 -15.75 -8.61
CA GLU A 66 -3.46 -16.26 -9.78
C GLU A 66 -4.23 -17.52 -9.39
N ARG A 67 -5.53 -17.53 -9.68
CA ARG A 67 -6.39 -18.70 -9.46
C ARG A 67 -7.16 -18.95 -10.74
N SER A 68 -7.07 -20.19 -11.24
CA SER A 68 -7.97 -20.64 -12.32
C SER A 68 -9.42 -20.58 -11.82
N ALA A 69 -10.37 -20.32 -12.73
CA ALA A 69 -11.81 -20.17 -12.45
C ALA A 69 -12.49 -21.50 -12.02
N SER A 70 -11.76 -22.39 -11.36
CA SER A 70 -12.21 -23.69 -10.88
C SER A 70 -13.12 -23.52 -9.66
N ASN A 71 -14.42 -23.72 -9.88
CA ASN A 71 -15.50 -24.06 -8.94
C ASN A 71 -15.71 -23.21 -7.67
N ASN A 72 -15.01 -22.08 -7.50
CA ASN A 72 -15.09 -21.29 -6.27
C ASN A 72 -15.94 -20.03 -6.42
N LYS A 73 -16.94 -19.95 -5.53
CA LYS A 73 -17.79 -18.80 -5.14
C LYS A 73 -17.39 -17.47 -5.80
N ALA A 74 -18.21 -16.97 -6.73
CA ALA A 74 -18.02 -15.74 -7.50
C ALA A 74 -17.52 -14.51 -6.69
N MET A 75 -17.86 -14.43 -5.40
CA MET A 75 -17.39 -13.39 -4.49
C MET A 75 -15.86 -13.40 -4.29
N LEU A 76 -15.25 -14.58 -4.13
CA LEU A 76 -13.79 -14.72 -3.97
C LEU A 76 -13.04 -14.37 -5.25
N PHE A 77 -13.59 -14.76 -6.40
CA PHE A 77 -13.03 -14.41 -7.70
C PHE A 77 -13.05 -12.89 -7.89
N ARG A 78 -14.17 -12.22 -7.56
CA ARG A 78 -14.28 -10.76 -7.62
C ARG A 78 -13.27 -10.07 -6.70
N GLU A 79 -13.07 -10.56 -5.48
CA GLU A 79 -12.06 -10.03 -4.54
C GLU A 79 -10.66 -10.14 -5.13
N MET A 80 -10.28 -11.32 -5.66
CA MET A 80 -9.00 -11.55 -6.33
C MET A 80 -8.80 -10.61 -7.53
N CYS A 81 -9.82 -10.43 -8.38
CA CYS A 81 -9.74 -9.47 -9.48
C CYS A 81 -9.49 -8.04 -8.98
N CYS A 82 -10.15 -7.60 -7.90
CA CYS A 82 -9.94 -6.27 -7.33
C CYS A 82 -8.51 -6.10 -6.79
N ILE A 83 -7.97 -7.10 -6.10
CA ILE A 83 -6.59 -7.11 -5.60
C ILE A 83 -5.61 -6.97 -6.77
N ASN A 84 -5.69 -7.86 -7.75
CA ASN A 84 -4.78 -7.87 -8.90
C ASN A 84 -4.90 -6.60 -9.74
N THR A 85 -6.10 -6.05 -9.89
CA THR A 85 -6.33 -4.79 -10.61
C THR A 85 -5.64 -3.62 -9.90
N SER A 86 -5.71 -3.55 -8.56
CA SER A 86 -5.04 -2.48 -7.83
C SER A 86 -3.51 -2.58 -7.92
N LEU A 87 -2.95 -3.79 -7.84
CA LEU A 87 -1.52 -4.06 -7.99
C LEU A 87 -1.02 -3.79 -9.42
N PHE A 88 -1.82 -4.15 -10.43
CA PHE A 88 -1.52 -3.87 -11.83
C PHE A 88 -1.38 -2.35 -12.07
N HIS A 89 -2.34 -1.55 -11.60
CA HIS A 89 -2.26 -0.10 -11.74
C HIS A 89 -1.04 0.49 -11.02
N LEU A 90 -0.66 -0.07 -9.86
CA LEU A 90 0.55 0.35 -9.15
C LEU A 90 1.82 0.04 -9.97
N ALA A 91 1.96 -1.18 -10.48
CA ALA A 91 3.11 -1.57 -11.30
C ALA A 91 3.19 -0.73 -12.59
N HIS A 92 2.06 -0.53 -13.26
CA HIS A 92 1.98 0.31 -14.46
C HIS A 92 2.41 1.75 -14.17
N LEU A 93 1.95 2.33 -13.06
CA LEU A 93 2.32 3.67 -12.64
C LEU A 93 3.81 3.78 -12.32
N ILE A 94 4.39 2.81 -11.59
CA ILE A 94 5.82 2.79 -11.28
C ILE A 94 6.66 2.77 -12.58
N ASN A 95 6.27 1.95 -13.56
CA ASN A 95 6.94 1.91 -14.86
C ASN A 95 6.85 3.26 -15.59
N LYS A 96 5.67 3.90 -15.60
CA LYS A 96 5.53 5.25 -16.19
C LYS A 96 6.40 6.30 -15.48
N ILE A 97 6.52 6.22 -14.15
CA ILE A 97 7.39 7.11 -13.37
C ILE A 97 8.86 6.88 -13.73
N ALA A 98 9.29 5.62 -13.83
CA ALA A 98 10.66 5.26 -14.23
C ALA A 98 11.01 5.78 -15.63
N GLU A 99 10.05 5.73 -16.56
CA GLU A 99 10.20 6.27 -17.92
C GLU A 99 10.03 7.80 -18.02
N SER A 100 9.84 8.50 -16.88
CA SER A 100 9.56 9.95 -16.84
C SER A 100 8.34 10.38 -17.67
N LYS A 101 7.35 9.49 -17.82
CA LYS A 101 6.10 9.72 -18.56
C LYS A 101 4.94 10.21 -17.69
N VAL A 102 5.19 10.48 -16.41
CA VAL A 102 4.19 10.99 -15.48
C VAL A 102 4.45 12.47 -15.23
N ASP A 103 3.42 13.29 -15.44
CA ASP A 103 3.45 14.69 -15.03
C ASP A 103 3.33 14.78 -13.50
N LYS A 104 4.39 15.25 -12.85
CA LYS A 104 4.44 15.41 -11.39
C LYS A 104 3.45 16.46 -10.86
N ASN A 105 2.98 17.36 -11.73
CA ASN A 105 1.98 18.38 -11.38
C ASN A 105 0.55 17.88 -11.57
N SER A 106 0.35 16.69 -12.17
CA SER A 106 -0.95 16.13 -12.45
C SER A 106 -1.17 14.80 -11.72
N LEU A 107 -2.33 14.68 -11.08
CA LEU A 107 -2.75 13.42 -10.46
C LEU A 107 -3.51 12.49 -11.41
N ALA A 108 -3.56 12.81 -12.71
CA ALA A 108 -4.36 12.04 -13.68
C ALA A 108 -3.98 10.55 -13.68
N ASP A 109 -2.68 10.24 -13.72
CA ASP A 109 -2.18 8.85 -13.76
C ASP A 109 -2.42 8.07 -12.45
N PHE A 110 -2.61 8.76 -11.33
CA PHE A 110 -2.79 8.16 -10.01
C PHE A 110 -4.25 7.78 -9.72
N ARG A 111 -5.21 8.24 -10.55
CA ARG A 111 -6.66 8.05 -10.34
C ARG A 111 -7.20 6.69 -10.78
N ASN A 112 -6.37 5.88 -11.45
CA ASN A 112 -6.79 4.57 -11.96
C ASN A 112 -7.07 3.54 -10.84
N SER A 113 -6.53 3.77 -9.64
CA SER A 113 -6.82 2.98 -8.43
C SER A 113 -6.78 3.85 -7.18
N LYS A 114 -7.59 3.50 -6.17
CA LYS A 114 -7.50 4.13 -4.84
C LYS A 114 -6.11 3.95 -4.22
N LEU A 115 -5.48 2.79 -4.45
CA LEU A 115 -4.12 2.49 -4.01
C LEU A 115 -3.12 3.50 -4.57
N THR A 116 -3.15 3.74 -5.88
CA THR A 116 -2.24 4.69 -6.54
C THR A 116 -2.53 6.13 -6.11
N THR A 117 -3.79 6.48 -5.87
CA THR A 117 -4.16 7.83 -5.38
C THR A 117 -3.57 8.11 -3.99
N VAL A 118 -3.67 7.16 -3.06
CA VAL A 118 -3.09 7.30 -1.71
C VAL A 118 -1.56 7.34 -1.76
N LEU A 119 -0.95 6.59 -2.67
CA LEU A 119 0.51 6.55 -2.85
C LEU A 119 1.07 7.73 -3.64
N ALA A 120 0.25 8.62 -4.21
CA ALA A 120 0.72 9.70 -5.06
C ALA A 120 1.79 10.56 -4.38
N GLN A 121 1.57 10.96 -3.13
CA GLN A 121 2.55 11.75 -2.37
C GLN A 121 3.87 11.00 -2.14
N ALA A 122 3.82 9.68 -1.98
CA ALA A 122 5.02 8.85 -1.78
C ALA A 122 5.81 8.66 -3.08
N LEU A 123 5.14 8.63 -4.23
CA LEU A 123 5.75 8.30 -5.52
C LEU A 123 6.18 9.52 -6.34
N THR A 124 5.55 10.68 -6.18
CA THR A 124 5.91 11.92 -6.91
C THR A 124 6.20 13.12 -6.02
N GLY A 125 5.84 13.07 -4.74
CA GLY A 125 6.07 14.15 -3.79
C GLY A 125 7.47 14.18 -3.21
N ASN A 126 7.67 15.07 -2.22
CA ASN A 126 8.90 15.15 -1.43
C ASN A 126 8.92 14.07 -0.33
N SER A 127 8.89 12.80 -0.74
CA SER A 127 8.94 11.64 0.14
C SER A 127 10.12 10.76 -0.22
N ARG A 128 10.81 10.23 0.78
CA ARG A 128 11.74 9.11 0.58
C ARG A 128 10.94 7.82 0.66
N THR A 129 11.01 7.03 -0.40
CA THR A 129 10.18 5.82 -0.54
C THR A 129 11.09 4.63 -0.82
N ALA A 130 10.89 3.56 -0.05
CA ALA A 130 11.56 2.28 -0.23
C ALA A 130 10.51 1.20 -0.48
N LEU A 131 10.82 0.26 -1.36
CA LEU A 131 9.97 -0.89 -1.66
C LEU A 131 10.71 -2.15 -1.20
N ILE A 132 10.02 -3.01 -0.47
CA ILE A 132 10.52 -4.34 -0.09
C ILE A 132 9.90 -5.35 -1.03
N ALA A 133 10.73 -5.99 -1.86
CA ALA A 133 10.28 -7.06 -2.74
C ALA A 133 10.32 -8.40 -1.99
N THR A 134 9.16 -9.02 -1.81
CA THR A 134 9.02 -10.34 -1.17
C THR A 134 8.71 -11.39 -2.23
N LEU A 135 9.72 -12.15 -2.65
CA LEU A 135 9.59 -13.17 -3.71
C LEU A 135 9.57 -14.58 -3.12
N SER A 136 8.84 -15.48 -3.79
CA SER A 136 8.84 -16.89 -3.43
C SER A 136 10.12 -17.57 -3.94
N PRO A 137 10.84 -18.36 -3.12
CA PRO A 137 12.03 -19.09 -3.57
C PRO A 137 11.68 -20.37 -4.36
N LEU A 138 10.39 -20.69 -4.54
CA LEU A 138 9.96 -21.94 -5.16
C LEU A 138 10.12 -21.88 -6.69
N GLN A 139 10.58 -23.00 -7.27
CA GLN A 139 10.84 -23.10 -8.70
C GLN A 139 9.59 -22.86 -9.57
N ASN A 140 8.43 -23.30 -9.07
CA ASN A 140 7.14 -23.12 -9.75
C ASN A 140 6.61 -21.67 -9.69
N SER A 141 7.27 -20.78 -8.95
CA SER A 141 6.89 -19.37 -8.79
C SER A 141 7.82 -18.41 -9.55
N PHE A 142 8.77 -18.93 -10.35
CA PHE A 142 9.72 -18.10 -11.09
C PHE A 142 9.05 -17.23 -12.15
N ASP A 143 8.12 -17.80 -12.93
CA ASP A 143 7.42 -17.06 -14.00
C ASP A 143 6.53 -15.94 -13.42
N ASP A 144 6.02 -16.12 -12.20
CA ASP A 144 5.23 -15.10 -11.48
C ASP A 144 6.09 -14.01 -10.82
N SER A 145 7.40 -14.25 -10.65
CA SER A 145 8.34 -13.38 -9.93
C SER A 145 9.24 -12.55 -10.86
N ALA A 146 9.14 -12.73 -12.17
CA ALA A 146 9.97 -12.11 -13.20
C ALA A 146 9.39 -10.78 -13.75
#